data_AF-A0A6M0FYR4-F1
#
_entry.id   AF-A0A6M0FYR4-F1
#
_cell.length_a   1.000
_cell.length_b   1.000
_cell.length_c   1.000
_cell.angle_alpha   90.00
_cell.angle_beta   90.00
_cell.angle_gamma   90.00
#
_symmetry.space_group_name_H-M   'P 1'
#
loop_
_entity.id
_entity.type
_entity.pdbx_description
1 polymer ?
#
loop_
_entity_poly.entity_id
_entity_poly.type
_entity_poly.pdbx_seq_one_letter_code
_entity_poly.pdbx_strand_id
1 'polypeptide(L)'
;MTKLVTIKLGEGSWKQGFPVILQIAEEGSFPYLEIPGRLPSAPEIPQYYDQWQSSYRHLPTILRLTAPAAQITNVSTTADCRQTLENLRDSLNRWLHSESFRPLRDRLLQNLSRSESIRFIIQARDSYVQRLPWHLTELFEEYTESEVAIGALLFEPIVQQNHSFLKKIRILASLKKIRILAILGNSEGINVTADRQFLENLPGAETFFLVEPPQREISKQLWEQHWDIFFFAGHSHTEGEVGRIYINQTESLTIGELKDGLRTAIASSLQLAIFNSCDGLGLAKELEKLQIPQAIVMREPVPDLVAQEFLKHFLKAFSSGKSLYVAVRTARGRLAEEGLERELPGVRGLPIIFQNPAATPLVWFKKKPSIAHQRKLIIAILALVGILILVSIIAQTINFYQLYDPSKEQLNAPIQIPYPNNWKIKYPKNWQVVQGELITGEVVKFVVMEDNSSDSAPASVIVNIEFWKSPITLEEYTEKTVTKISQELTSDSITPVSSNLAGLEATKIVYTQQQQNQEIKLKQFWTLKDNHVYIVTYQAEVARFSEFEEVAQKIIDSFTFD
;
A
#
# COMPACT_ATOMS: atom_id res chain seq x y z
N MET A 1 14.16 -8.53 -4.08
CA MET A 1 14.94 -7.59 -4.91
C MET A 1 15.11 -8.22 -6.29
N THR A 2 15.18 -7.44 -7.37
CA THR A 2 15.33 -7.99 -8.73
C THR A 2 16.75 -8.51 -8.94
N LYS A 3 16.90 -9.73 -9.44
CA LYS A 3 18.20 -10.29 -9.85
C LYS A 3 18.54 -9.87 -11.26
N LEU A 4 19.82 -9.59 -11.49
CA LEU A 4 20.39 -9.29 -12.80
C LEU A 4 21.36 -10.40 -13.17
N VAL A 5 21.10 -11.07 -14.28
CA VAL A 5 21.91 -12.18 -14.79
C VAL A 5 22.47 -11.77 -16.15
N THR A 6 23.78 -11.73 -16.29
CA THR A 6 24.44 -11.36 -17.55
C THR A 6 25.20 -12.56 -18.10
N ILE A 7 24.88 -12.96 -19.32
CA ILE A 7 25.54 -14.03 -20.06
C ILE A 7 26.33 -13.37 -21.18
N LYS A 8 27.65 -13.30 -21.01
CA LYS A 8 28.57 -12.69 -21.97
C LYS A 8 29.18 -13.77 -22.84
N LEU A 9 28.91 -13.75 -24.14
CA LEU A 9 29.55 -14.61 -25.12
C LEU A 9 30.77 -13.87 -25.67
N GLY A 10 31.96 -14.40 -25.39
CA GLY A 10 33.23 -13.85 -25.84
C GLY A 10 33.55 -14.19 -27.29
N GLU A 11 34.80 -13.96 -27.69
CA GLU A 11 35.26 -14.22 -29.06
C GLU A 11 35.24 -15.73 -29.38
N GLY A 12 34.38 -16.10 -30.31
CA GLY A 12 34.13 -17.48 -30.73
C GLY A 12 33.38 -17.51 -32.06
N SER A 13 32.94 -18.70 -32.46
CA SER A 13 32.14 -18.86 -33.69
C SER A 13 31.25 -20.09 -33.59
N TRP A 14 30.23 -20.16 -34.43
CA TRP A 14 29.36 -21.33 -34.52
C TRP A 14 30.11 -22.64 -34.82
N LYS A 15 31.30 -22.58 -35.43
CA LYS A 15 32.13 -23.78 -35.68
C LYS A 15 33.04 -24.15 -34.51
N GLN A 16 33.43 -23.20 -33.67
CA GLN A 16 34.39 -23.41 -32.57
C GLN A 16 33.71 -23.41 -31.18
N GLY A 17 32.45 -22.97 -31.12
CA GLY A 17 31.76 -22.63 -29.89
C GLY A 17 32.12 -21.23 -29.38
N PHE A 18 31.50 -20.85 -28.27
CA PHE A 18 31.66 -19.54 -27.66
C PHE A 18 32.12 -19.68 -26.20
N PRO A 19 33.20 -19.00 -25.79
CA PRO A 19 33.49 -18.84 -24.37
C PRO A 19 32.38 -18.00 -23.73
N VAL A 20 31.97 -18.35 -22.52
CA VAL A 20 30.88 -17.67 -21.81
C VAL A 20 31.37 -17.20 -20.45
N ILE A 21 31.01 -15.98 -20.06
CA ILE A 21 31.11 -15.51 -18.68
C ILE A 21 29.69 -15.29 -18.17
N LEU A 22 29.34 -15.99 -17.10
CA LEU A 22 28.09 -15.77 -16.38
C LEU A 22 28.35 -14.86 -15.18
N GLN A 23 27.56 -13.79 -15.07
CA GLN A 23 27.54 -12.92 -13.90
C GLN A 23 26.15 -12.91 -13.27
N ILE A 24 26.09 -12.93 -11.94
CA ILE A 24 24.84 -12.70 -11.18
C ILE A 24 25.05 -11.56 -10.20
N ALA A 25 24.11 -10.61 -10.23
CA ALA A 25 24.08 -9.42 -9.40
C ALA A 25 22.67 -9.18 -8.84
N GLU A 26 22.57 -8.30 -7.86
CA GLU A 26 21.31 -7.62 -7.56
C GLU A 26 21.24 -6.33 -8.36
N GLU A 27 20.04 -5.94 -8.78
CA GLU A 27 19.82 -4.72 -9.57
C GLU A 27 20.50 -3.50 -8.91
N GLY A 28 21.34 -2.79 -9.66
CA GLY A 28 22.07 -1.62 -9.19
C GLY A 28 23.31 -1.91 -8.32
N SER A 29 23.70 -3.18 -8.18
CA SER A 29 24.88 -3.60 -7.42
C SER A 29 25.93 -4.27 -8.30
N PHE A 30 27.16 -4.40 -7.78
CA PHE A 30 28.20 -5.20 -8.42
C PHE A 30 27.83 -6.70 -8.42
N PRO A 31 28.30 -7.48 -9.42
CA PRO A 31 28.09 -8.91 -9.43
C PRO A 31 28.76 -9.57 -8.21
N TYR A 32 28.00 -10.40 -7.51
CA TYR A 32 28.51 -11.21 -6.39
C TYR A 32 28.95 -12.60 -6.84
N LEU A 33 28.60 -13.00 -8.07
CA LEU A 33 29.06 -14.21 -8.72
C LEU A 33 29.54 -13.88 -10.13
N GLU A 34 30.72 -14.38 -10.48
CA GLU A 34 31.23 -14.43 -11.84
C GLU A 34 31.93 -15.77 -12.06
N ILE A 35 31.55 -16.47 -13.13
CA ILE A 35 32.16 -17.76 -13.48
C ILE A 35 32.35 -17.88 -15.00
N PRO A 36 33.47 -18.46 -15.44
CA PRO A 36 33.67 -18.81 -16.84
C PRO A 36 32.99 -20.15 -17.18
N GLY A 37 32.61 -20.31 -18.44
CA GLY A 37 32.07 -21.52 -19.01
C GLY A 37 32.17 -21.50 -20.53
N ARG A 38 31.49 -22.42 -21.21
CA ARG A 38 31.57 -22.52 -22.67
C ARG A 38 30.30 -23.10 -23.28
N LEU A 39 29.89 -22.52 -24.40
CA LEU A 39 28.93 -23.13 -25.32
C LEU A 39 29.68 -23.84 -26.45
N PRO A 40 29.31 -25.07 -26.82
CA PRO A 40 30.04 -25.85 -27.80
C PRO A 40 29.78 -25.34 -29.24
N SER A 41 30.47 -25.96 -30.20
CA SER A 41 30.19 -25.79 -31.63
C SER A 41 28.73 -26.16 -31.95
N ALA A 42 28.07 -25.34 -32.75
CA ALA A 42 26.69 -25.54 -33.21
C ALA A 42 26.46 -24.83 -34.58
N PRO A 43 27.18 -25.21 -35.65
CA PRO A 43 27.07 -24.58 -36.97
C PRO A 43 25.66 -24.68 -37.60
N GLU A 44 24.82 -25.57 -37.10
CA GLU A 44 23.45 -25.79 -37.55
C GLU A 44 22.45 -24.75 -37.04
N ILE A 45 22.71 -24.09 -35.90
CA ILE A 45 21.76 -23.13 -35.32
C ILE A 45 21.46 -21.95 -36.26
N PRO A 46 22.48 -21.28 -36.87
CA PRO A 46 22.22 -20.26 -37.88
C PRO A 46 21.38 -20.77 -39.05
N GLN A 47 21.62 -22.01 -39.50
CA GLN A 47 20.87 -22.61 -40.61
C GLN A 47 19.41 -22.82 -40.24
N TYR A 48 19.11 -23.32 -39.03
CA TYR A 48 17.74 -23.45 -38.56
C TYR A 48 17.06 -22.10 -38.33
N TYR A 49 17.82 -21.09 -37.90
CA TYR A 49 17.31 -19.73 -37.82
C TYR A 49 16.90 -19.21 -39.20
N ASP A 50 17.77 -19.35 -40.19
CA ASP A 50 17.50 -18.91 -41.58
C ASP A 50 16.30 -19.66 -42.18
N GLN A 51 16.17 -20.95 -41.91
CA GLN A 51 15.02 -21.75 -42.33
C GLN A 51 13.72 -21.25 -41.71
N TRP A 52 13.70 -21.03 -40.39
CA TRP A 52 12.53 -20.47 -39.71
C TRP A 52 12.22 -19.07 -40.21
N GLN A 53 13.21 -18.18 -40.27
CA GLN A 53 13.04 -16.80 -40.73
C GLN A 53 12.48 -16.77 -42.15
N SER A 54 13.05 -17.56 -43.06
CA SER A 54 12.56 -17.69 -44.43
C SER A 54 11.12 -18.21 -44.42
N SER A 55 10.83 -19.28 -43.66
CA SER A 55 9.48 -19.82 -43.60
C SER A 55 8.46 -18.82 -43.07
N TYR A 56 8.80 -18.05 -42.04
CA TYR A 56 7.97 -17.02 -41.44
C TYR A 56 7.71 -15.86 -42.39
N ARG A 57 8.76 -15.33 -43.05
CA ARG A 57 8.64 -14.22 -44.01
C ARG A 57 7.83 -14.60 -45.25
N HIS A 58 7.80 -15.89 -45.61
CA HIS A 58 7.00 -16.41 -46.72
C HIS A 58 5.59 -16.87 -46.33
N LEU A 59 5.13 -16.61 -45.10
CA LEU A 59 3.72 -16.80 -44.75
C LEU A 59 2.85 -15.81 -45.53
N PRO A 60 1.65 -16.19 -45.99
CA PRO A 60 0.78 -15.32 -46.79
C PRO A 60 0.52 -13.95 -46.17
N THR A 61 0.33 -13.90 -44.85
CA THR A 61 0.08 -12.66 -44.10
C THR A 61 1.30 -11.73 -44.11
N ILE A 62 2.51 -12.28 -44.06
CA ILE A 62 3.76 -11.51 -44.04
C ILE A 62 4.15 -11.08 -45.45
N LEU A 63 4.03 -11.96 -46.44
CA LEU A 63 4.32 -11.63 -47.84
C LEU A 63 3.50 -10.45 -48.36
N ARG A 64 2.25 -10.32 -47.91
CA ARG A 64 1.39 -9.17 -48.25
C ARG A 64 1.93 -7.84 -47.71
N LEU A 65 2.77 -7.87 -46.68
CA LEU A 65 3.43 -6.67 -46.12
C LEU A 65 4.72 -6.34 -46.88
N THR A 66 5.41 -7.33 -47.44
CA THR A 66 6.77 -7.17 -47.95
C THR A 66 6.90 -7.30 -49.47
N ALA A 67 5.90 -7.79 -50.20
CA ALA A 67 5.99 -8.05 -51.65
C ALA A 67 4.73 -7.61 -52.43
N PRO A 68 4.89 -7.10 -53.68
CA PRO A 68 3.77 -6.86 -54.58
C PRO A 68 3.05 -8.16 -54.94
N ALA A 69 1.71 -8.16 -54.91
CA ALA A 69 0.87 -9.35 -55.11
C ALA A 69 1.17 -10.14 -56.41
N ALA A 70 1.72 -9.49 -57.44
CA ALA A 70 2.03 -10.09 -58.73
C ALA A 70 3.32 -10.94 -58.78
N GLN A 71 4.14 -10.97 -57.71
CA GLN A 71 5.45 -11.64 -57.69
C GLN A 71 5.55 -12.80 -56.69
N ILE A 72 4.44 -13.20 -56.05
CA ILE A 72 4.42 -14.27 -55.04
C ILE A 72 4.53 -15.63 -55.74
N THR A 73 5.70 -16.27 -55.65
CA THR A 73 5.98 -17.58 -56.27
C THR A 73 6.31 -18.68 -55.26
N ASN A 74 6.72 -18.31 -54.04
CA ASN A 74 7.06 -19.23 -52.94
C ASN A 74 6.30 -18.83 -51.68
N VAL A 75 5.39 -19.69 -51.20
CA VAL A 75 4.58 -19.46 -50.01
C VAL A 75 4.75 -20.64 -49.06
N SER A 76 5.03 -20.33 -47.79
CA SER A 76 5.13 -21.35 -46.74
C SER A 76 3.77 -21.59 -46.09
N THR A 77 3.52 -22.83 -45.65
CA THR A 77 2.35 -23.09 -44.80
C THR A 77 2.66 -22.78 -43.34
N THR A 78 1.61 -22.52 -42.55
CA THR A 78 1.72 -22.36 -41.09
C THR A 78 2.30 -23.62 -40.42
N ALA A 79 2.04 -24.82 -40.98
CA ALA A 79 2.60 -26.06 -40.46
C ALA A 79 4.12 -26.15 -40.68
N ASP A 80 4.61 -25.79 -41.88
CA ASP A 80 6.04 -25.77 -42.19
C ASP A 80 6.78 -24.73 -41.32
N CYS A 81 6.17 -23.55 -41.14
CA CYS A 81 6.73 -22.51 -40.27
C CYS A 81 6.82 -22.97 -38.82
N ARG A 82 5.83 -23.73 -38.35
CA ARG A 82 5.86 -24.31 -37.00
C ARG A 82 6.95 -25.37 -36.90
N GLN A 83 7.07 -26.26 -37.89
CA GLN A 83 8.08 -27.31 -37.88
C GLN A 83 9.50 -26.73 -37.88
N THR A 84 9.77 -25.71 -38.69
CA THR A 84 11.08 -25.04 -38.73
C THR A 84 11.38 -24.31 -37.41
N LEU A 85 10.37 -23.72 -36.76
CA LEU A 85 10.52 -23.14 -35.42
C LEU A 85 10.86 -24.18 -34.36
N GLU A 86 10.17 -25.32 -34.33
CA GLU A 86 10.46 -26.40 -33.38
C GLU A 86 11.87 -26.97 -33.60
N ASN A 87 12.30 -27.16 -34.86
CA ASN A 87 13.67 -27.57 -35.16
C ASN A 87 14.71 -26.60 -34.58
N LEU A 88 14.48 -25.29 -34.72
CA LEU A 88 15.32 -24.25 -34.13
C LEU A 88 15.31 -24.33 -32.60
N ARG A 89 14.13 -24.45 -31.99
CA ARG A 89 13.95 -24.56 -30.53
C ARG A 89 14.68 -25.77 -29.97
N ASP A 90 14.50 -26.94 -30.58
CA ASP A 90 15.16 -28.18 -30.18
C ASP A 90 16.68 -28.08 -30.28
N SER A 91 17.18 -27.46 -31.34
CA SER A 91 18.63 -27.23 -31.51
C SER A 91 19.18 -26.28 -30.45
N LEU A 92 18.47 -25.19 -30.15
CA LEU A 92 18.83 -24.25 -29.08
C LEU A 92 18.84 -24.91 -27.70
N ASN A 93 17.81 -25.71 -27.39
CA ASN A 93 17.73 -26.45 -26.14
C ASN A 93 18.88 -27.46 -26.05
N ARG A 94 19.19 -28.23 -27.10
CA ARG A 94 20.35 -29.15 -27.09
C ARG A 94 21.66 -28.42 -26.84
N TRP A 95 21.84 -27.25 -27.45
CA TRP A 95 23.05 -26.43 -27.28
C TRP A 95 23.20 -25.89 -25.85
N LEU A 96 22.13 -25.36 -25.27
CA LEU A 96 22.08 -24.92 -23.87
C LEU A 96 22.12 -26.08 -22.87
N HIS A 97 21.76 -27.30 -23.28
CA HIS A 97 21.83 -28.49 -22.43
C HIS A 97 23.18 -29.20 -22.45
N SER A 98 24.10 -28.77 -23.32
CA SER A 98 25.42 -29.38 -23.47
C SER A 98 26.22 -29.48 -22.16
N GLU A 99 27.05 -30.52 -22.06
CA GLU A 99 27.90 -30.74 -20.88
C GLU A 99 28.86 -29.58 -20.62
N SER A 100 29.32 -28.86 -21.65
CA SER A 100 30.20 -27.71 -21.47
C SER A 100 29.50 -26.48 -20.86
N PHE A 101 28.18 -26.35 -21.05
CA PHE A 101 27.37 -25.28 -20.47
C PHE A 101 26.75 -25.64 -19.12
N ARG A 102 26.67 -26.94 -18.81
CA ARG A 102 26.10 -27.47 -17.57
C ARG A 102 26.59 -26.77 -16.29
N PRO A 103 27.89 -26.48 -16.08
CA PRO A 103 28.34 -25.78 -14.87
C PRO A 103 27.70 -24.40 -14.68
N LEU A 104 27.43 -23.68 -15.78
CA LEU A 104 26.75 -22.39 -15.73
C LEU A 104 25.27 -22.56 -15.36
N ARG A 105 24.60 -23.55 -15.96
CA ARG A 105 23.20 -23.88 -15.65
C ARG A 105 23.02 -24.28 -14.18
N ASP A 106 23.90 -25.13 -13.65
CA ASP A 106 23.85 -25.55 -12.24
C ASP A 106 23.98 -24.35 -11.30
N ARG A 107 24.79 -23.35 -11.68
CA ARG A 107 24.97 -22.11 -10.92
C ARG A 107 23.78 -21.17 -11.02
N LEU A 108 23.12 -21.09 -12.17
CA LEU A 108 21.83 -20.41 -12.30
C LEU A 108 20.81 -21.04 -11.33
N LEU A 109 20.64 -22.36 -11.36
CA LEU A 109 19.69 -23.08 -10.49
C LEU A 109 19.98 -22.92 -8.99
N GLN A 110 21.26 -22.82 -8.61
CA GLN A 110 21.65 -22.64 -7.21
C GLN A 110 21.42 -21.22 -6.67
N ASN A 111 21.45 -20.21 -7.54
CA ASN A 111 21.39 -18.80 -7.14
C ASN A 111 20.07 -18.14 -7.47
N LEU A 112 19.22 -18.79 -8.28
CA LEU A 112 17.97 -18.22 -8.77
C LEU A 112 16.76 -19.03 -8.30
N SER A 113 15.65 -18.34 -8.08
CA SER A 113 14.35 -18.90 -7.70
C SER A 113 13.31 -18.65 -8.79
N ARG A 114 12.47 -19.66 -9.08
CA ARG A 114 11.47 -19.58 -10.16
C ARG A 114 10.48 -18.41 -10.05
N SER A 115 10.20 -17.97 -8.83
CA SER A 115 9.24 -16.88 -8.53
C SER A 115 9.89 -15.50 -8.37
N GLU A 116 11.22 -15.39 -8.48
CA GLU A 116 11.87 -14.10 -8.30
C GLU A 116 11.83 -13.29 -9.60
N SER A 117 11.90 -11.96 -9.46
CA SER A 117 12.06 -11.09 -10.63
C SER A 117 13.50 -11.16 -11.14
N ILE A 118 13.68 -11.62 -12.38
CA ILE A 118 15.01 -11.79 -13.00
C ILE A 118 15.09 -11.05 -14.32
N ARG A 119 16.21 -10.39 -14.57
CA ARG A 119 16.56 -9.85 -15.89
C ARG A 119 17.73 -10.62 -16.46
N PHE A 120 17.51 -11.29 -17.58
CA PHE A 120 18.57 -11.97 -18.32
C PHE A 120 19.10 -11.08 -19.43
N ILE A 121 20.39 -10.81 -19.41
CA ILE A 121 21.07 -9.95 -20.39
C ILE A 121 22.02 -10.82 -21.21
N ILE A 122 21.75 -10.96 -22.49
CA ILE A 122 22.67 -11.62 -23.43
C ILE A 122 23.56 -10.55 -24.06
N GLN A 123 24.87 -10.68 -23.87
CA GLN A 123 25.87 -9.81 -24.52
C GLN A 123 26.68 -10.65 -25.49
N ALA A 124 26.59 -10.35 -26.78
CA ALA A 124 27.29 -11.10 -27.83
C ALA A 124 27.60 -10.21 -29.03
N ARG A 125 28.76 -10.47 -29.68
CA ARG A 125 29.16 -9.82 -30.95
C ARG A 125 28.47 -10.43 -32.17
N ASP A 126 28.18 -11.72 -32.10
CA ASP A 126 27.59 -12.45 -33.22
C ASP A 126 26.12 -12.03 -33.42
N SER A 127 25.78 -11.68 -34.66
CA SER A 127 24.45 -11.17 -35.01
C SER A 127 23.36 -12.24 -34.92
N TYR A 128 23.67 -13.51 -35.19
CA TYR A 128 22.70 -14.60 -34.99
C TYR A 128 22.39 -14.78 -33.52
N VAL A 129 23.40 -14.76 -32.65
CA VAL A 129 23.22 -14.87 -31.18
C VAL A 129 22.28 -13.78 -30.66
N GLN A 130 22.41 -12.53 -31.12
CA GLN A 130 21.50 -11.44 -30.76
C GLN A 130 20.06 -11.64 -31.27
N ARG A 131 19.91 -12.34 -32.41
CA ARG A 131 18.62 -12.63 -33.05
C ARG A 131 17.93 -13.88 -32.51
N LEU A 132 18.61 -14.73 -31.74
CA LEU A 132 17.99 -15.97 -31.28
C LEU A 132 16.72 -15.70 -30.46
N PRO A 133 15.68 -16.55 -30.61
CA PRO A 133 14.47 -16.47 -29.82
C PRO A 133 14.69 -17.04 -28.41
N TRP A 134 15.58 -16.42 -27.62
CA TRP A 134 16.00 -16.92 -26.30
C TRP A 134 14.84 -17.30 -25.38
N HIS A 135 13.78 -16.50 -25.32
CA HIS A 135 12.57 -16.78 -24.55
C HIS A 135 11.86 -18.12 -24.87
N LEU A 136 12.15 -18.79 -25.99
CA LEU A 136 11.60 -20.11 -26.33
C LEU A 136 12.36 -21.28 -25.71
N THR A 137 13.53 -21.01 -25.12
CA THR A 137 14.35 -22.06 -24.53
C THR A 137 13.87 -22.39 -23.12
N GLU A 138 13.99 -23.67 -22.76
CA GLU A 138 13.53 -24.19 -21.47
C GLU A 138 14.22 -23.46 -20.30
N LEU A 139 15.48 -23.05 -20.50
CA LEU A 139 16.28 -22.34 -19.52
C LEU A 139 15.60 -21.07 -18.99
N PHE A 140 14.89 -20.31 -19.83
CA PHE A 140 14.22 -19.07 -19.42
C PHE A 140 12.73 -19.26 -19.17
N GLU A 141 12.14 -20.34 -19.69
CA GLU A 141 10.73 -20.65 -19.50
C GLU A 141 10.41 -20.93 -18.02
N GLU A 142 11.32 -21.57 -17.29
CA GLU A 142 11.19 -21.92 -15.87
C GLU A 142 11.03 -20.71 -14.92
N TYR A 143 11.45 -19.51 -15.33
CA TYR A 143 11.45 -18.30 -14.49
C TYR A 143 10.32 -17.36 -14.92
N THR A 144 9.17 -17.45 -14.23
CA THR A 144 7.91 -16.83 -14.69
C THR A 144 7.90 -15.30 -14.60
N GLU A 145 8.71 -14.73 -13.71
CA GLU A 145 8.87 -13.27 -13.54
C GLU A 145 10.15 -12.74 -14.18
N SER A 146 10.58 -13.39 -15.28
CA SER A 146 11.81 -13.05 -16.00
C SER A 146 11.61 -12.78 -17.49
N GLU A 147 12.51 -11.97 -18.05
CA GLU A 147 12.59 -11.77 -19.49
C GLU A 147 14.04 -11.56 -19.94
N VAL A 148 14.30 -11.93 -21.20
CA VAL A 148 15.60 -11.83 -21.85
C VAL A 148 15.69 -10.53 -22.66
N ALA A 149 16.78 -9.80 -22.48
CA ALA A 149 17.15 -8.65 -23.28
C ALA A 149 18.54 -8.81 -23.89
N ILE A 150 18.77 -8.11 -24.99
CA ILE A 150 20.08 -7.99 -25.62
C ILE A 150 20.79 -6.77 -25.03
N GLY A 151 21.96 -7.00 -24.47
CA GLY A 151 22.80 -5.95 -23.89
C GLY A 151 23.81 -5.42 -24.89
N ALA A 152 23.92 -4.10 -24.98
CA ALA A 152 25.01 -3.43 -25.69
C ALA A 152 26.37 -3.97 -25.22
N LEU A 153 27.30 -4.16 -26.15
CA LEU A 153 28.65 -4.65 -25.84
C LEU A 153 29.53 -3.55 -25.30
N LEU A 154 29.47 -2.39 -25.96
CA LEU A 154 30.15 -1.18 -25.54
C LEU A 154 29.11 -0.30 -24.90
N PHE A 155 29.29 -0.07 -23.60
CA PHE A 155 28.34 0.71 -22.84
C PHE A 155 29.01 1.54 -21.76
N GLU A 156 28.46 2.72 -21.52
CA GLU A 156 28.91 3.63 -20.48
C GLU A 156 27.74 4.00 -19.56
N PRO A 157 28.00 4.30 -18.28
CA PRO A 157 27.00 4.87 -17.39
C PRO A 157 26.46 6.17 -17.97
N ILE A 158 25.14 6.28 -18.03
CA ILE A 158 24.49 7.46 -18.58
C ILE A 158 24.51 8.55 -17.52
N VAL A 159 25.36 9.55 -17.71
CA VAL A 159 25.44 10.72 -16.83
C VAL A 159 24.31 11.68 -17.18
N GLN A 160 23.19 11.60 -16.44
CA GLN A 160 22.14 12.61 -16.52
C GLN A 160 22.63 13.90 -15.86
N GLN A 161 22.60 15.02 -16.56
CA GLN A 161 23.27 16.27 -16.16
C GLN A 161 22.76 16.88 -14.83
N ASN A 162 21.64 16.41 -14.28
CA ASN A 162 20.99 16.96 -13.09
C ASN A 162 20.98 16.03 -11.85
N HIS A 163 21.94 15.10 -11.78
CA HIS A 163 21.94 13.96 -10.85
C HIS A 163 21.93 14.30 -9.34
N SER A 164 22.38 15.49 -8.92
CA SER A 164 22.42 15.89 -7.50
C SER A 164 21.12 16.54 -7.00
N PHE A 165 20.44 17.32 -7.84
CA PHE A 165 19.17 17.98 -7.51
C PHE A 165 17.96 17.03 -7.72
N LEU A 166 18.03 16.17 -8.76
CA LEU A 166 16.94 15.24 -9.09
C LEU A 166 16.79 14.07 -8.12
N LYS A 167 17.83 13.70 -7.36
CA LYS A 167 17.71 12.66 -6.32
C LYS A 167 16.79 13.09 -5.17
N LYS A 168 16.80 14.38 -4.81
CA LYS A 168 15.85 15.03 -3.88
C LYS A 168 14.46 15.16 -4.50
N ILE A 169 14.38 15.43 -5.81
CA ILE A 169 13.11 15.51 -6.56
C ILE A 169 12.52 14.13 -6.84
N ARG A 170 13.26 13.02 -6.82
CA ARG A 170 12.71 11.68 -7.10
C ARG A 170 11.59 11.27 -6.11
N ILE A 171 11.60 11.85 -4.91
CA ILE A 171 10.51 11.77 -3.92
C ILE A 171 9.28 12.58 -4.37
N LEU A 172 9.49 13.76 -4.98
CA LEU A 172 8.45 14.59 -5.63
C LEU A 172 8.03 14.06 -7.02
N ALA A 173 8.89 13.32 -7.72
CA ALA A 173 8.66 12.71 -9.03
C ALA A 173 7.64 11.57 -8.98
N SER A 174 7.38 11.03 -7.78
CA SER A 174 6.23 10.16 -7.52
C SER A 174 4.87 10.83 -7.80
N LEU A 175 4.86 12.15 -8.04
CA LEU A 175 3.69 12.94 -8.47
C LEU A 175 3.72 13.35 -9.96
N LYS A 176 4.84 13.15 -10.67
CA LYS A 176 5.00 13.63 -12.05
C LYS A 176 4.53 12.56 -13.04
N LYS A 177 3.72 12.98 -14.02
CA LYS A 177 3.27 12.10 -15.11
C LYS A 177 4.47 11.73 -16.00
N ILE A 178 4.49 10.50 -16.52
CA ILE A 178 5.43 10.06 -17.54
C ILE A 178 5.14 10.82 -18.83
N ARG A 179 6.13 11.50 -19.40
CA ARG A 179 5.99 12.22 -20.67
C ARG A 179 6.38 11.32 -21.84
N ILE A 180 5.47 11.15 -22.78
CA ILE A 180 5.65 10.31 -23.96
C ILE A 180 5.64 11.20 -25.21
N LEU A 181 6.72 11.18 -25.99
CA LEU A 181 6.70 11.70 -27.35
C LEU A 181 6.28 10.56 -28.29
N ALA A 182 5.10 10.65 -28.88
CA ALA A 182 4.56 9.64 -29.78
C ALA A 182 4.53 10.16 -31.22
N ILE A 183 5.32 9.55 -32.09
CA ILE A 183 5.36 9.83 -33.52
C ILE A 183 4.53 8.76 -34.24
N LEU A 184 3.44 9.19 -34.85
CA LEU A 184 2.60 8.38 -35.73
C LEU A 184 3.02 8.71 -37.16
N GLY A 185 3.85 7.84 -37.74
CA GLY A 185 4.43 7.99 -39.07
C GLY A 185 3.46 7.66 -40.20
N ASN A 186 4.00 7.29 -41.36
CA ASN A 186 3.21 6.87 -42.52
C ASN A 186 2.22 5.76 -42.11
N SER A 187 0.93 6.05 -42.30
CA SER A 187 -0.20 5.21 -41.90
C SER A 187 -0.80 4.37 -43.04
N GLU A 188 -0.18 4.32 -44.22
CA GLU A 188 -0.71 3.61 -45.39
C GLU A 188 -0.87 2.11 -45.11
N GLY A 189 -2.11 1.61 -45.08
CA GLY A 189 -2.37 0.19 -44.84
C GLY A 189 -2.14 -0.30 -43.40
N ILE A 190 -1.93 0.60 -42.43
CA ILE A 190 -1.80 0.29 -41.01
C ILE A 190 -2.69 1.21 -40.16
N ASN A 191 -3.16 0.74 -39.00
CA ASN A 191 -4.05 1.50 -38.13
C ASN A 191 -3.30 2.14 -36.94
N VAL A 192 -2.57 3.22 -37.22
CA VAL A 192 -1.91 4.04 -36.19
C VAL A 192 -2.90 4.71 -35.21
N THR A 193 -4.19 4.73 -35.54
CA THR A 193 -5.23 5.29 -34.66
C THR A 193 -5.49 4.39 -33.45
N ALA A 194 -5.39 3.06 -33.61
CA ALA A 194 -5.48 2.14 -32.48
C ALA A 194 -4.32 2.36 -31.48
N ASP A 195 -3.10 2.50 -32.00
CA ASP A 195 -1.91 2.81 -31.19
C ASP A 195 -2.07 4.12 -30.42
N ARG A 196 -2.60 5.16 -31.09
CA ARG A 196 -2.94 6.43 -30.46
C ARG A 196 -3.92 6.27 -29.29
N GLN A 197 -5.00 5.52 -29.48
CA GLN A 197 -6.00 5.28 -28.42
C GLN A 197 -5.40 4.58 -27.20
N PHE A 198 -4.47 3.63 -27.40
CA PHE A 198 -3.80 2.97 -26.27
C PHE A 198 -2.95 3.95 -25.47
N LEU A 199 -2.26 4.87 -26.14
CA LEU A 199 -1.38 5.87 -25.52
C LEU A 199 -2.13 7.04 -24.86
N GLU A 200 -3.27 7.45 -25.41
CA GLU A 200 -4.11 8.53 -24.84
C GLU A 200 -4.71 8.14 -23.48
N ASN A 201 -5.02 6.85 -23.30
CA ASN A 201 -5.71 6.34 -22.12
C ASN A 201 -4.76 5.86 -21.00
N LEU A 202 -3.46 6.18 -21.07
CA LEU A 202 -2.48 5.67 -20.11
C LEU A 202 -2.55 6.37 -18.74
N PRO A 203 -2.73 5.61 -17.64
CA PRO A 203 -2.82 6.19 -16.32
C PRO A 203 -1.45 6.72 -15.88
N GLY A 204 -1.40 8.00 -15.49
CA GLY A 204 -0.17 8.61 -15.00
C GLY A 204 0.83 8.97 -16.10
N ALA A 205 0.41 9.02 -17.36
CA ALA A 205 1.20 9.54 -18.48
C ALA A 205 0.57 10.79 -19.11
N GLU A 206 1.40 11.54 -19.81
CA GLU A 206 1.05 12.65 -20.69
C GLU A 206 1.71 12.37 -22.04
N THR A 207 0.90 12.09 -23.05
CA THR A 207 1.38 11.77 -24.39
C THR A 207 1.23 12.98 -25.31
N PHE A 208 2.32 13.37 -25.96
CA PHE A 208 2.35 14.38 -27.00
C PHE A 208 2.47 13.68 -28.37
N PHE A 209 1.46 13.87 -29.22
CA PHE A 209 1.39 13.21 -30.52
C PHE A 209 1.90 14.12 -31.63
N LEU A 210 2.77 13.57 -32.46
CA LEU A 210 3.13 14.09 -33.77
C LEU A 210 2.57 13.14 -34.82
N VAL A 211 1.62 13.60 -35.64
CA VAL A 211 0.95 12.78 -36.66
C VAL A 211 1.45 13.20 -38.02
N GLU A 212 2.11 12.27 -38.71
CA GLU A 212 2.82 12.47 -39.97
C GLU A 212 3.64 13.79 -40.01
N PRO A 213 4.48 14.06 -38.98
CA PRO A 213 5.18 15.34 -38.87
C PRO A 213 6.30 15.47 -39.91
N PRO A 214 6.73 16.70 -40.23
CA PRO A 214 8.01 16.92 -40.90
C PRO A 214 9.19 16.66 -39.96
N GLN A 215 10.36 16.26 -40.49
CA GLN A 215 11.57 16.00 -39.71
C GLN A 215 11.92 17.12 -38.72
N ARG A 216 11.77 18.38 -39.14
CA ARG A 216 12.12 19.56 -38.32
C ARG A 216 11.35 19.60 -37.00
N GLU A 217 10.11 19.15 -36.98
CA GLU A 217 9.28 19.15 -35.77
C GLU A 217 9.73 18.09 -34.78
N ILE A 218 10.07 16.89 -35.27
CA ILE A 218 10.65 15.82 -34.45
C ILE A 218 11.95 16.31 -33.81
N SER A 219 12.85 16.87 -34.63
CA SER A 219 14.11 17.43 -34.13
C SER A 219 13.86 18.48 -33.05
N LYS A 220 12.95 19.43 -33.29
CA LYS A 220 12.58 20.45 -32.30
C LYS A 220 12.16 19.83 -30.96
N GLN A 221 11.29 18.82 -30.98
CA GLN A 221 10.84 18.16 -29.75
C GLN A 221 11.98 17.43 -29.02
N LEU A 222 12.91 16.82 -29.76
CA LEU A 222 14.05 16.10 -29.15
C LEU A 222 15.09 17.06 -28.53
N TRP A 223 15.26 18.26 -29.09
CA TRP A 223 16.22 19.26 -28.60
C TRP A 223 15.66 20.13 -27.47
N GLU A 224 14.39 20.54 -27.56
CA GLU A 224 13.82 21.58 -26.70
C GLU A 224 12.98 21.05 -25.53
N GLN A 225 12.59 19.77 -25.56
CA GLN A 225 11.69 19.18 -24.57
C GLN A 225 12.31 17.98 -23.86
N HIS A 226 11.71 17.60 -22.73
CA HIS A 226 12.09 16.43 -21.95
C HIS A 226 11.04 15.33 -22.08
N TRP A 227 11.49 14.13 -22.44
CA TRP A 227 10.65 12.96 -22.65
C TRP A 227 11.18 11.80 -21.82
N ASP A 228 10.29 11.00 -21.24
CA ASP A 228 10.66 9.76 -20.54
C ASP A 228 10.59 8.56 -21.50
N ILE A 229 9.63 8.60 -22.43
CA ILE A 229 9.41 7.59 -23.46
C ILE A 229 9.38 8.25 -24.85
N PHE A 230 10.09 7.66 -25.80
CA PHE A 230 9.98 7.91 -27.23
C PHE A 230 9.22 6.75 -27.86
N PHE A 231 8.13 7.04 -28.56
CA PHE A 231 7.31 6.04 -29.21
C PHE A 231 7.22 6.34 -30.70
N PHE A 232 7.43 5.33 -31.54
CA PHE A 232 7.22 5.40 -32.97
C PHE A 232 6.30 4.26 -33.42
N ALA A 233 5.25 4.61 -34.17
CA ALA A 233 4.41 3.67 -34.91
C ALA A 233 4.29 4.15 -36.36
N GLY A 234 4.50 3.26 -37.31
CA GLY A 234 4.58 3.62 -38.73
C GLY A 234 5.34 2.56 -39.51
N HIS A 235 5.43 2.73 -40.82
CA HIS A 235 6.29 1.90 -41.64
C HIS A 235 7.77 2.06 -41.26
N SER A 236 8.50 0.95 -41.31
CA SER A 236 9.97 0.94 -41.22
C SER A 236 10.54 -0.08 -42.19
N HIS A 237 11.75 0.19 -42.67
CA HIS A 237 12.46 -0.68 -43.60
C HIS A 237 13.94 -0.70 -43.27
N THR A 238 14.54 -1.89 -43.18
CA THR A 238 15.99 -2.04 -43.04
C THR A 238 16.61 -2.35 -44.41
N GLU A 239 17.50 -1.46 -44.88
CA GLU A 239 18.39 -1.72 -46.02
C GLU A 239 19.79 -2.05 -45.50
N GLY A 240 20.18 -3.32 -45.64
CA GLY A 240 21.45 -3.81 -45.08
C GLY A 240 21.47 -3.78 -43.55
N GLU A 241 22.23 -2.85 -42.97
CA GLU A 241 22.29 -2.64 -41.51
C GLU A 241 21.66 -1.32 -41.05
N VAL A 242 21.06 -0.55 -41.96
CA VAL A 242 20.51 0.77 -41.68
C VAL A 242 18.99 0.69 -41.67
N GLY A 243 18.39 0.98 -40.51
CA GLY A 243 16.94 1.04 -40.36
C GLY A 243 16.41 2.43 -40.69
N ARG A 244 15.36 2.50 -41.51
CA ARG A 244 14.63 3.74 -41.83
C ARG A 244 13.22 3.68 -41.26
N ILE A 245 12.78 4.78 -40.68
CA ILE A 245 11.40 5.00 -40.23
C ILE A 245 10.72 6.02 -41.14
N TYR A 246 9.53 5.71 -41.64
CA TYR A 246 8.76 6.60 -42.50
C TYR A 246 7.90 7.51 -41.61
N ILE A 247 8.35 8.76 -41.45
CA ILE A 247 7.74 9.70 -40.51
C ILE A 247 6.49 10.38 -41.07
N ASN A 248 6.29 10.35 -42.38
CA ASN A 248 5.08 10.76 -43.08
C ASN A 248 5.06 10.12 -44.48
N GLN A 249 4.09 10.47 -45.32
CA GLN A 249 3.94 9.91 -46.68
C GLN A 249 5.13 10.20 -47.62
N THR A 250 5.94 11.21 -47.33
CA THR A 250 6.98 11.72 -48.24
C THR A 250 8.41 11.67 -47.67
N GLU A 251 8.55 11.63 -46.35
CA GLU A 251 9.84 11.68 -45.65
C GLU A 251 10.09 10.39 -44.87
N SER A 252 11.35 9.95 -44.88
CA SER A 252 11.86 8.87 -44.04
C SER A 252 13.17 9.28 -43.41
N LEU A 253 13.44 8.77 -42.21
CA LEU A 253 14.64 9.07 -41.43
C LEU A 253 15.32 7.80 -40.95
N THR A 254 16.63 7.84 -40.87
CA THR A 254 17.45 6.89 -40.13
C THR A 254 17.57 7.31 -38.66
N ILE A 255 17.90 6.37 -37.77
CA ILE A 255 18.19 6.72 -36.37
C ILE A 255 19.48 7.55 -36.30
N GLY A 256 20.40 7.34 -37.24
CA GLY A 256 21.58 8.18 -37.42
C GLY A 256 21.27 9.66 -37.61
N GLU A 257 20.22 10.01 -38.37
CA GLU A 257 19.80 11.40 -38.60
C GLU A 257 19.17 12.05 -37.35
N LEU A 258 18.60 11.26 -36.45
CA LEU A 258 18.04 11.74 -35.17
C LEU A 258 19.04 11.68 -34.01
N LYS A 259 20.27 11.22 -34.27
CA LYS A 259 21.28 10.86 -33.25
C LYS A 259 21.52 11.95 -32.21
N ASP A 260 21.76 13.19 -32.64
CA ASP A 260 22.12 14.25 -31.71
C ASP A 260 20.91 14.74 -30.91
N GLY A 261 19.73 14.79 -31.52
CA GLY A 261 18.48 15.05 -30.81
C GLY A 261 18.17 13.97 -29.77
N LEU A 262 18.30 12.68 -30.14
CA LEU A 262 18.10 11.56 -29.23
C LEU A 262 19.12 11.56 -28.08
N ARG A 263 20.38 11.91 -28.33
CA ARG A 263 21.39 12.08 -27.28
C ARG A 263 21.02 13.18 -26.30
N THR A 264 20.53 14.31 -26.78
CA THR A 264 20.03 15.41 -25.95
C THR A 264 18.83 14.97 -25.10
N ALA A 265 17.89 14.22 -25.69
CA ALA A 265 16.77 13.63 -24.97
C ALA A 265 17.21 12.60 -23.91
N ILE A 266 18.17 11.72 -24.21
CA ILE A 266 18.75 10.74 -23.27
C ILE A 266 19.45 11.43 -22.10
N ALA A 267 20.28 12.44 -22.38
CA ALA A 267 20.98 13.22 -21.35
C ALA A 267 20.01 13.96 -20.41
N SER A 268 18.81 14.28 -20.91
CA SER A 268 17.74 14.92 -20.16
C SER A 268 16.95 13.95 -19.29
N SER A 269 16.23 13.01 -19.90
CA SER A 269 15.30 12.09 -19.20
C SER A 269 14.89 10.84 -19.98
N LEU A 270 15.18 10.73 -21.29
CA LEU A 270 14.67 9.64 -22.11
C LEU A 270 15.20 8.30 -21.62
N GLN A 271 14.30 7.42 -21.19
CA GLN A 271 14.63 6.12 -20.63
C GLN A 271 14.21 4.94 -21.52
N LEU A 272 13.14 5.10 -22.31
CA LEU A 272 12.61 4.01 -23.12
C LEU A 272 12.29 4.50 -24.53
N ALA A 273 12.80 3.82 -25.56
CA ALA A 273 12.24 3.92 -26.90
C ALA A 273 11.41 2.68 -27.25
N ILE A 274 10.30 2.88 -27.94
CA ILE A 274 9.44 1.79 -28.43
C ILE A 274 9.24 2.03 -29.92
N PHE A 275 9.74 1.10 -30.73
CA PHE A 275 9.54 1.07 -32.17
C PHE A 275 8.52 -0.02 -32.48
N ASN A 276 7.25 0.38 -32.52
CA ASN A 276 6.13 -0.47 -32.86
C ASN A 276 5.96 -0.54 -34.39
N SER A 277 7.02 -0.95 -35.09
CA SER A 277 7.11 -0.92 -36.56
C SER A 277 7.65 -2.24 -37.12
N CYS A 278 7.43 -2.44 -38.42
CA CYS A 278 7.58 -3.72 -39.13
C CYS A 278 9.02 -4.16 -39.43
N ASP A 279 10.07 -3.54 -38.87
CA ASP A 279 11.46 -4.00 -39.03
C ASP A 279 12.40 -3.27 -38.05
N GLY A 280 12.93 -3.98 -37.04
CA GLY A 280 13.63 -3.37 -35.91
C GLY A 280 15.09 -3.78 -35.69
N LEU A 281 15.64 -4.75 -36.43
CA LEU A 281 17.02 -5.21 -36.21
C LEU A 281 18.07 -4.21 -36.72
N GLY A 282 17.80 -3.54 -37.84
CA GLY A 282 18.64 -2.42 -38.30
C GLY A 282 18.64 -1.27 -37.29
N LEU A 283 17.46 -0.97 -36.73
CA LEU A 283 17.28 0.05 -35.69
C LEU A 283 18.06 -0.30 -34.42
N ALA A 284 18.05 -1.57 -33.99
CA ALA A 284 18.73 -2.03 -32.78
C ALA A 284 20.24 -1.70 -32.74
N LYS A 285 20.94 -1.92 -33.86
CA LYS A 285 22.37 -1.62 -33.97
C LYS A 285 22.65 -0.12 -33.89
N GLU A 286 21.79 0.70 -34.49
CA GLU A 286 21.90 2.16 -34.39
C GLU A 286 21.60 2.64 -32.96
N LEU A 287 20.60 2.04 -32.31
CA LEU A 287 20.24 2.33 -30.91
C LEU A 287 21.35 1.96 -29.92
N GLU A 288 22.11 0.88 -30.17
CA GLU A 288 23.30 0.54 -29.39
C GLU A 288 24.34 1.68 -29.40
N LYS A 289 24.59 2.28 -30.56
CA LYS A 289 25.51 3.42 -30.71
C LYS A 289 25.00 4.70 -30.02
N LEU A 290 23.69 4.81 -29.79
CA LEU A 290 23.08 5.93 -29.08
C LEU A 290 23.15 5.81 -27.57
N GLN A 291 23.55 4.64 -27.03
CA GLN A 291 23.57 4.38 -25.59
C GLN A 291 22.19 4.57 -24.95
N ILE A 292 21.11 4.30 -25.71
CA ILE A 292 19.76 4.42 -25.17
C ILE A 292 19.58 3.46 -23.98
N PRO A 293 18.96 3.89 -22.86
CA PRO A 293 18.84 3.03 -21.69
C PRO A 293 18.13 1.72 -22.01
N GLN A 294 16.94 1.79 -22.59
CA GLN A 294 16.17 0.64 -23.06
C GLN A 294 15.45 0.97 -24.37
N ALA A 295 15.32 -0.03 -25.23
CA ALA A 295 14.52 0.03 -26.44
C ALA A 295 13.72 -1.27 -26.63
N ILE A 296 12.50 -1.16 -27.14
CA ILE A 296 11.72 -2.29 -27.63
C ILE A 296 11.63 -2.17 -29.14
N VAL A 297 12.05 -3.21 -29.85
CA VAL A 297 12.03 -3.28 -31.31
C VAL A 297 11.51 -4.64 -31.77
N MET A 298 11.14 -4.78 -33.04
CA MET A 298 10.71 -6.05 -33.61
C MET A 298 11.86 -6.76 -34.32
N ARG A 299 12.03 -8.07 -34.07
CA ARG A 299 13.08 -8.89 -34.68
C ARG A 299 12.86 -9.10 -36.17
N GLU A 300 11.62 -9.34 -36.56
CA GLU A 300 11.22 -9.63 -37.94
C GLU A 300 9.96 -8.81 -38.28
N PRO A 301 9.58 -8.74 -39.56
CA PRO A 301 8.34 -8.09 -39.94
C PRO A 301 7.13 -8.63 -39.21
N VAL A 302 6.31 -7.70 -38.70
CA VAL A 302 5.18 -7.99 -37.85
C VAL A 302 3.92 -7.39 -38.47
N PRO A 303 2.81 -8.13 -38.56
CA PRO A 303 1.53 -7.55 -38.98
C PRO A 303 1.05 -6.48 -38.01
N ASP A 304 0.36 -5.47 -38.54
CA ASP A 304 -0.19 -4.35 -37.76
C ASP A 304 -1.01 -4.81 -36.55
N LEU A 305 -1.88 -5.83 -36.74
CA LEU A 305 -2.66 -6.43 -35.65
C LEU A 305 -1.79 -6.97 -34.51
N VAL A 306 -0.69 -7.65 -34.84
CA VAL A 306 0.23 -8.21 -33.82
C VAL A 306 0.94 -7.09 -33.09
N ALA A 307 1.40 -6.06 -33.81
CA ALA A 307 2.04 -4.90 -33.21
C ALA A 307 1.09 -4.16 -32.23
N GLN A 308 -0.16 -3.97 -32.63
CA GLN A 308 -1.22 -3.37 -31.80
C GLN A 308 -1.54 -4.20 -30.55
N GLU A 309 -1.78 -5.51 -30.69
CA GLU A 309 -2.08 -6.36 -29.53
C GLU A 309 -0.87 -6.45 -28.58
N PHE A 310 0.35 -6.54 -29.11
CA PHE A 310 1.55 -6.46 -28.28
C PHE A 310 1.59 -5.15 -27.50
N LEU A 311 1.44 -4.00 -28.20
CA LEU A 311 1.50 -2.68 -27.59
C LEU A 311 0.44 -2.51 -26.51
N LYS A 312 -0.81 -2.88 -26.79
CA LYS A 312 -1.95 -2.85 -25.87
C LYS A 312 -1.66 -3.62 -24.59
N HIS A 313 -1.22 -4.89 -24.69
CA HIS A 313 -0.95 -5.71 -23.51
C HIS A 313 0.29 -5.25 -22.76
N PHE A 314 1.32 -4.83 -23.48
CA PHE A 314 2.55 -4.28 -22.91
C PHE A 314 2.26 -3.02 -22.10
N LEU A 315 1.60 -2.03 -22.70
CA LEU A 315 1.27 -0.76 -22.04
C LEU A 315 0.35 -0.97 -20.85
N LYS A 316 -0.66 -1.85 -20.96
CA LYS A 316 -1.54 -2.21 -19.84
C LYS A 316 -0.75 -2.83 -18.67
N ALA A 317 0.15 -3.77 -18.96
CA ALA A 317 0.98 -4.40 -17.94
C ALA A 317 1.96 -3.39 -17.32
N PHE A 318 2.68 -2.64 -18.14
CA PHE A 318 3.71 -1.70 -17.71
C PHE A 318 3.10 -0.56 -16.88
N SER A 319 2.01 0.04 -17.36
CA SER A 319 1.30 1.12 -16.64
C SER A 319 0.63 0.67 -15.34
N SER A 320 0.41 -0.63 -15.16
CA SER A 320 -0.08 -1.20 -13.89
C SER A 320 0.99 -1.28 -12.79
N GLY A 321 2.25 -1.03 -13.11
CA GLY A 321 3.40 -1.05 -12.21
C GLY A 321 4.28 -2.31 -12.32
N LYS A 322 4.05 -3.17 -13.33
CA LYS A 322 4.99 -4.28 -13.64
C LYS A 322 6.30 -3.70 -14.15
N SER A 323 7.42 -4.42 -13.93
CA SER A 323 8.70 -4.05 -14.53
C SER A 323 8.62 -4.12 -16.06
N LEU A 324 9.49 -3.37 -16.77
CA LEU A 324 9.55 -3.39 -18.23
C LEU A 324 9.62 -4.82 -18.80
N TYR A 325 10.45 -5.65 -18.18
CA TYR A 325 10.74 -7.04 -18.54
C TYR A 325 9.52 -7.93 -18.37
N VAL A 326 8.90 -7.87 -17.19
CA VAL A 326 7.68 -8.65 -16.90
C VAL A 326 6.52 -8.17 -17.77
N ALA A 327 6.45 -6.88 -18.10
CA ALA A 327 5.43 -6.34 -19.00
C ALA A 327 5.59 -6.87 -20.44
N VAL A 328 6.82 -6.92 -20.97
CA VAL A 328 7.10 -7.55 -22.27
C VAL A 328 6.75 -9.03 -22.25
N ARG A 329 7.18 -9.78 -21.22
CA ARG A 329 6.83 -11.20 -21.07
C ARG A 329 5.31 -11.39 -21.03
N THR A 330 4.62 -10.57 -20.26
CA THR A 330 3.14 -10.59 -20.15
C THR A 330 2.51 -10.38 -21.53
N ALA A 331 2.96 -9.37 -22.28
CA ALA A 331 2.43 -9.08 -23.61
C ALA A 331 2.65 -10.25 -24.57
N ARG A 332 3.85 -10.82 -24.60
CA ARG A 332 4.15 -12.01 -25.40
C ARG A 332 3.26 -13.20 -25.02
N GLY A 333 3.01 -13.43 -23.73
CA GLY A 333 2.07 -14.46 -23.28
C GLY A 333 0.65 -14.25 -23.80
N ARG A 334 0.17 -12.99 -23.79
CA ARG A 334 -1.16 -12.62 -24.30
C ARG A 334 -1.32 -12.86 -25.80
N LEU A 335 -0.28 -12.58 -26.61
CA LEU A 335 -0.29 -12.92 -28.04
C LEU A 335 -0.55 -14.42 -28.28
N ALA A 336 -0.02 -15.28 -27.39
CA ALA A 336 -0.24 -16.72 -27.47
C ALA A 336 -1.69 -17.11 -27.12
N GLU A 337 -2.24 -16.55 -26.04
CA GLU A 337 -3.61 -16.80 -25.57
C GLU A 337 -4.65 -16.36 -26.61
N GLU A 338 -4.37 -15.29 -27.35
CA GLU A 338 -5.24 -14.76 -28.39
C GLU A 338 -5.13 -15.53 -29.71
N GLY A 339 -4.34 -16.61 -29.74
CA GLY A 339 -4.25 -17.51 -30.88
C GLY A 339 -3.29 -17.07 -31.99
N LEU A 340 -2.64 -15.90 -31.85
CA LEU A 340 -1.74 -15.37 -32.88
C LEU A 340 -0.53 -16.29 -33.11
N GLU A 341 -0.04 -16.98 -32.08
CA GLU A 341 1.02 -17.98 -32.21
C GLU A 341 0.59 -19.18 -33.07
N ARG A 342 -0.71 -19.49 -33.14
CA ARG A 342 -1.20 -20.56 -34.01
C ARG A 342 -1.18 -20.16 -35.47
N GLU A 343 -1.47 -18.89 -35.76
CA GLU A 343 -1.51 -18.31 -37.11
C GLU A 343 -0.11 -17.96 -37.62
N LEU A 344 0.73 -17.43 -36.73
CA LEU A 344 2.08 -16.93 -36.99
C LEU A 344 3.06 -17.57 -35.99
N PRO A 345 3.59 -18.77 -36.29
CA PRO A 345 4.52 -19.47 -35.40
C PRO A 345 5.78 -18.64 -35.14
N GLY A 346 6.05 -18.36 -33.86
CA GLY A 346 7.19 -17.56 -33.41
C GLY A 346 6.86 -16.10 -33.13
N VAL A 347 5.59 -15.68 -33.25
CA VAL A 347 5.16 -14.29 -33.05
C VAL A 347 5.50 -13.77 -31.64
N ARG A 348 5.47 -14.64 -30.63
CA ARG A 348 5.86 -14.30 -29.25
C ARG A 348 7.30 -13.82 -29.15
N GLY A 349 8.15 -14.23 -30.09
CA GLY A 349 9.57 -13.91 -30.07
C GLY A 349 9.98 -12.64 -30.76
N LEU A 350 9.07 -12.00 -31.49
CA LEU A 350 9.39 -10.85 -32.32
C LEU A 350 9.74 -9.61 -31.50
N PRO A 351 8.96 -9.21 -30.49
CA PRO A 351 9.28 -8.02 -29.71
C PRO A 351 10.50 -8.30 -28.86
N ILE A 352 11.60 -7.59 -29.02
CA ILE A 352 12.86 -7.79 -28.28
C ILE A 352 13.26 -6.53 -27.54
N ILE A 353 13.83 -6.71 -26.35
CA ILE A 353 14.39 -5.61 -25.55
C ILE A 353 15.87 -5.49 -25.92
N PHE A 354 16.27 -4.30 -26.34
CA PHE A 354 17.67 -3.86 -26.35
C PHE A 354 17.91 -2.93 -25.17
N GLN A 355 19.10 -2.97 -24.60
CA GLN A 355 19.42 -2.11 -23.48
C GLN A 355 20.90 -1.77 -23.36
N ASN A 356 21.17 -0.61 -22.75
CA ASN A 356 22.45 -0.31 -22.15
C ASN A 356 22.52 -1.00 -20.77
N PRO A 357 23.44 -1.96 -20.54
CA PRO A 357 23.55 -2.69 -19.27
C PRO A 357 23.89 -1.82 -18.06
N ALA A 358 24.50 -0.64 -18.23
CA ALA A 358 24.75 0.30 -17.13
C ALA A 358 23.52 1.13 -16.77
N ALA A 359 22.42 1.02 -17.52
CA ALA A 359 21.22 1.82 -17.28
C ALA A 359 20.16 1.05 -16.49
N THR A 360 19.60 1.70 -15.47
CA THR A 360 18.43 1.17 -14.75
C THR A 360 17.15 1.38 -15.58
N PRO A 361 16.23 0.39 -15.63
CA PRO A 361 14.98 0.52 -16.36
C PRO A 361 14.06 1.61 -15.83
N LEU A 362 13.30 2.21 -16.74
CA LEU A 362 12.15 3.04 -16.40
C LEU A 362 11.16 2.25 -15.52
N VAL A 363 10.70 2.87 -14.44
CA VAL A 363 9.67 2.32 -13.55
C VAL A 363 8.40 3.15 -13.70
N TRP A 364 7.29 2.49 -14.01
CA TRP A 364 6.00 3.16 -14.05
C TRP A 364 5.49 3.44 -12.64
N PHE A 365 5.42 4.71 -12.25
CA PHE A 365 4.97 5.08 -10.92
C PHE A 365 3.45 4.91 -10.80
N LYS A 366 3.03 3.88 -10.07
CA LYS A 366 1.66 3.78 -9.59
C LYS A 366 1.46 4.81 -8.48
N LYS A 367 0.52 5.75 -8.64
CA LYS A 367 -0.03 6.47 -7.47
C LYS A 367 -0.52 5.39 -6.51
N LYS A 368 0.22 5.14 -5.42
CA LYS A 368 -0.35 4.40 -4.29
C LYS A 368 -1.64 5.16 -3.91
N PRO A 369 -2.79 4.48 -3.71
CA PRO A 369 -3.95 5.17 -3.18
C PRO A 369 -3.48 5.93 -1.95
N SER A 370 -3.78 7.23 -1.90
CA SER A 370 -3.14 8.13 -0.94
C SER A 370 -3.27 7.51 0.45
N ILE A 371 -2.25 7.69 1.28
CA ILE A 371 -2.27 7.24 2.68
C ILE A 371 -3.55 7.77 3.39
N ALA A 372 -4.18 8.84 2.88
CA ALA A 372 -5.48 9.31 3.34
C ALA A 372 -6.64 8.31 3.10
N HIS A 373 -6.66 7.54 2.01
CA HIS A 373 -7.68 6.50 1.78
C HIS A 373 -7.50 5.30 2.72
N GLN A 374 -6.26 4.86 2.93
CA GLN A 374 -5.99 3.77 3.89
C GLN A 374 -6.19 4.24 5.33
N ARG A 375 -5.83 5.49 5.67
CA ARG A 375 -6.16 6.11 6.96
C ARG A 375 -7.67 6.25 7.13
N LYS A 376 -8.43 6.65 6.12
CA LYS A 376 -9.91 6.70 6.19
C LYS A 376 -10.51 5.31 6.41
N LEU A 377 -9.98 4.27 5.77
CA LEU A 377 -10.45 2.89 5.97
C LEU A 377 -10.09 2.38 7.36
N ILE A 378 -8.87 2.62 7.84
CA ILE A 378 -8.43 2.25 9.19
C ILE A 378 -9.21 3.05 10.25
N ILE A 379 -9.43 4.34 10.04
CA ILE A 379 -10.25 5.19 10.92
C ILE A 379 -11.70 4.71 10.90
N ALA A 380 -12.26 4.30 9.75
CA ALA A 380 -13.61 3.75 9.67
C ALA A 380 -13.73 2.40 10.39
N ILE A 381 -12.72 1.52 10.26
CA ILE A 381 -12.68 0.24 10.98
C ILE A 381 -12.50 0.48 12.49
N LEU A 382 -11.60 1.37 12.90
CA LEU A 382 -11.42 1.75 14.30
C LEU A 382 -12.66 2.43 14.88
N ALA A 383 -13.36 3.25 14.11
CA ALA A 383 -14.63 3.84 14.50
C ALA A 383 -15.72 2.78 14.65
N LEU A 384 -15.78 1.78 13.76
CA LEU A 384 -16.74 0.68 13.85
C LEU A 384 -16.48 -0.20 15.09
N VAL A 385 -15.21 -0.52 15.36
CA VAL A 385 -14.79 -1.24 16.57
C VAL A 385 -15.07 -0.40 17.82
N GLY A 386 -14.79 0.90 17.77
CA GLY A 386 -15.12 1.84 18.84
C GLY A 386 -16.63 1.89 19.12
N ILE A 387 -17.47 1.94 18.09
CA ILE A 387 -18.94 1.89 18.21
C ILE A 387 -19.39 0.56 18.83
N LEU A 388 -18.83 -0.57 18.40
CA LEU A 388 -19.16 -1.88 18.96
C LEU A 388 -18.77 -2.00 20.44
N ILE A 389 -17.62 -1.46 20.83
CA ILE A 389 -17.20 -1.38 22.24
C ILE A 389 -18.14 -0.45 23.02
N LEU A 390 -18.50 0.71 22.46
CA LEU A 390 -19.42 1.65 23.10
C LEU A 390 -20.81 1.03 23.30
N VAL A 391 -21.33 0.32 22.30
CA VAL A 391 -22.61 -0.42 22.40
C VAL A 391 -22.52 -1.53 23.45
N SER A 392 -21.40 -2.23 23.54
CA SER A 392 -21.18 -3.23 24.60
C SER A 392 -21.12 -2.60 25.99
N ILE A 393 -20.47 -1.44 26.15
CA ILE A 393 -20.41 -0.71 27.42
C ILE A 393 -21.79 -0.17 27.79
N ILE A 394 -22.52 0.42 26.83
CA ILE A 394 -23.89 0.91 27.03
C ILE A 394 -24.84 -0.25 27.36
N ALA A 395 -24.71 -1.40 26.71
CA ALA A 395 -25.49 -2.60 27.06
C ALA A 395 -25.16 -3.11 28.46
N GLN A 396 -23.89 -3.09 28.87
CA GLN A 396 -23.46 -3.46 30.22
C GLN A 396 -23.96 -2.46 31.27
N THR A 397 -23.94 -1.15 31.01
CA THR A 397 -24.45 -0.14 31.93
C THR A 397 -25.98 -0.14 31.99
N ILE A 398 -26.70 -0.28 30.88
CA ILE A 398 -28.16 -0.44 30.89
C ILE A 398 -28.57 -1.69 31.69
N ASN A 399 -27.85 -2.80 31.54
CA ASN A 399 -28.10 -4.02 32.30
C ASN A 399 -27.74 -3.86 33.79
N PHE A 400 -26.74 -3.04 34.12
CA PHE A 400 -26.36 -2.72 35.51
C PHE A 400 -27.39 -1.79 36.20
N TYR A 401 -27.85 -0.74 35.52
CA TYR A 401 -28.87 0.17 36.05
C TYR A 401 -30.27 -0.47 36.14
N GLN A 402 -30.57 -1.49 35.34
CA GLN A 402 -31.80 -2.28 35.49
C GLN A 402 -31.76 -3.31 36.63
N LEU A 403 -30.60 -3.55 37.27
CA LEU A 403 -30.42 -4.57 38.32
C LEU A 403 -30.02 -4.00 39.69
N TYR A 404 -29.71 -2.71 39.82
CA TYR A 404 -29.43 -2.10 41.13
C TYR A 404 -30.74 -1.72 41.83
N ASP A 405 -31.09 -2.50 42.86
CA ASP A 405 -32.27 -2.33 43.69
C ASP A 405 -31.84 -1.96 45.12
N PRO A 406 -31.86 -0.66 45.49
CA PRO A 406 -31.43 -0.19 46.82
C PRO A 406 -32.23 -0.84 47.97
N SER A 407 -33.44 -1.34 47.68
CA SER A 407 -34.28 -2.04 48.66
C SER A 407 -33.69 -3.41 49.08
N LYS A 408 -32.78 -4.01 48.29
CA LYS A 408 -32.15 -5.31 48.57
C LYS A 408 -30.77 -5.23 49.23
N GLU A 409 -30.26 -4.02 49.45
CA GLU A 409 -28.93 -3.83 50.04
C GLU A 409 -28.89 -4.29 51.51
N GLN A 410 -27.97 -5.22 51.82
CA GLN A 410 -27.78 -5.78 53.16
C GLN A 410 -26.74 -4.96 53.94
N LEU A 411 -27.08 -4.57 55.18
CA LEU A 411 -26.14 -3.90 56.08
C LEU A 411 -25.16 -4.92 56.69
N ASN A 412 -23.89 -4.51 56.86
CA ASN A 412 -22.85 -5.30 57.52
C ASN A 412 -23.11 -5.46 59.03
N ALA A 413 -22.19 -6.18 59.69
CA ALA A 413 -22.08 -6.18 61.14
C ALA A 413 -21.95 -4.72 61.67
N PRO A 414 -22.60 -4.40 62.80
CA PRO A 414 -22.56 -3.05 63.34
C PRO A 414 -21.16 -2.67 63.82
N ILE A 415 -20.79 -1.40 63.63
CA ILE A 415 -19.65 -0.80 64.34
C ILE A 415 -20.13 -0.41 65.72
N GLN A 416 -19.39 -0.79 66.77
CA GLN A 416 -19.65 -0.38 68.14
C GLN A 416 -18.76 0.78 68.54
N ILE A 417 -19.35 1.81 69.13
CA ILE A 417 -18.67 3.00 69.63
C ILE A 417 -18.94 3.12 71.14
N PRO A 418 -17.91 2.96 72.00
CA PRO A 418 -18.13 2.77 73.43
C PRO A 418 -18.51 4.05 74.20
N TYR A 419 -18.02 5.21 73.76
CA TYR A 419 -18.26 6.50 74.42
C TYR A 419 -19.13 7.41 73.53
N PRO A 420 -20.06 8.22 74.07
CA PRO A 420 -20.38 8.41 75.50
C PRO A 420 -21.26 7.31 76.13
N ASN A 421 -22.14 6.68 75.35
CA ASN A 421 -23.22 5.84 75.89
C ASN A 421 -23.37 4.49 75.19
N ASN A 422 -22.25 3.85 74.79
CA ASN A 422 -22.20 2.58 74.03
C ASN A 422 -23.30 2.45 72.97
N TRP A 423 -22.98 2.83 71.74
CA TRP A 423 -23.95 2.77 70.65
C TRP A 423 -23.37 2.07 69.44
N LYS A 424 -24.25 1.62 68.56
CA LYS A 424 -23.87 0.89 67.37
C LYS A 424 -24.70 1.28 66.17
N ILE A 425 -24.09 1.20 65.00
CA ILE A 425 -24.74 1.49 63.72
C ILE A 425 -24.18 0.55 62.66
N LYS A 426 -25.04 0.11 61.74
CA LYS A 426 -24.67 -0.76 60.62
C LYS A 426 -24.56 0.07 59.34
N TYR A 427 -23.78 -0.42 58.38
CA TYR A 427 -23.57 0.25 57.09
C TYR A 427 -23.39 -0.78 55.96
N PRO A 428 -23.71 -0.43 54.70
CA PRO A 428 -23.52 -1.32 53.54
C PRO A 428 -22.05 -1.62 53.23
N LYS A 429 -21.77 -2.76 52.57
CA LYS A 429 -20.40 -3.20 52.22
C LYS A 429 -19.70 -2.31 51.18
N ASN A 430 -20.45 -1.69 50.30
CA ASN A 430 -19.99 -0.77 49.26
C ASN A 430 -19.84 0.68 49.76
N TRP A 431 -20.14 0.97 51.04
CA TRP A 431 -19.89 2.28 51.64
C TRP A 431 -18.57 2.26 52.41
N GLN A 432 -17.73 3.25 52.17
CA GLN A 432 -16.49 3.45 52.89
C GLN A 432 -16.76 4.07 54.25
N VAL A 433 -16.11 3.53 55.29
CA VAL A 433 -16.13 4.11 56.64
C VAL A 433 -14.96 5.05 56.78
N VAL A 434 -15.24 6.29 57.16
CA VAL A 434 -14.26 7.32 57.53
C VAL A 434 -14.46 7.62 59.01
N GLN A 435 -13.39 7.51 59.80
CA GLN A 435 -13.44 7.91 61.22
C GLN A 435 -13.48 9.44 61.30
N GLY A 436 -14.36 9.98 62.13
CA GLY A 436 -14.54 11.42 62.28
C GLY A 436 -13.39 12.09 63.03
N GLU A 437 -13.31 13.42 62.91
CA GLU A 437 -12.31 14.24 63.60
C GLU A 437 -12.82 14.66 64.99
N LEU A 438 -12.06 14.34 66.04
CA LEU A 438 -12.39 14.63 67.44
C LEU A 438 -12.71 16.11 67.75
N ILE A 439 -12.26 17.04 66.89
CA ILE A 439 -12.37 18.49 67.08
C ILE A 439 -13.72 19.03 66.58
N THR A 440 -14.36 18.37 65.62
CA THR A 440 -15.61 18.82 64.98
C THR A 440 -16.86 18.19 65.60
N GLY A 441 -16.68 17.22 66.50
CA GLY A 441 -17.79 16.40 67.04
C GLY A 441 -18.25 15.28 66.10
N GLU A 442 -17.63 15.15 64.92
CA GLU A 442 -17.87 14.04 63.99
C GLU A 442 -17.24 12.76 64.53
N VAL A 443 -18.04 11.69 64.62
CA VAL A 443 -17.58 10.41 65.18
C VAL A 443 -17.32 9.38 64.09
N VAL A 444 -18.25 9.27 63.13
CA VAL A 444 -18.11 8.36 61.99
C VAL A 444 -18.90 8.88 60.80
N LYS A 445 -18.34 8.68 59.61
CA LYS A 445 -18.95 9.02 58.33
C LYS A 445 -18.91 7.82 57.39
N PHE A 446 -20.07 7.47 56.85
CA PHE A 446 -20.25 6.44 55.82
C PHE A 446 -20.41 7.13 54.47
N VAL A 447 -19.58 6.80 53.50
CA VAL A 447 -19.51 7.48 52.19
C VAL A 447 -19.68 6.49 51.05
N VAL A 448 -20.51 6.82 50.06
CA VAL A 448 -20.59 6.04 48.82
C VAL A 448 -19.26 6.15 48.05
N MET A 449 -18.70 5.01 47.62
CA MET A 449 -17.52 5.03 46.76
C MET A 449 -17.91 5.49 45.35
N GLU A 450 -17.50 6.68 44.94
CA GLU A 450 -17.67 7.18 43.58
C GLU A 450 -16.42 6.94 42.73
N ASP A 451 -16.61 6.67 41.44
CA ASP A 451 -15.50 6.68 40.48
C ASP A 451 -14.90 8.09 40.40
N ASN A 452 -13.57 8.18 40.30
CA ASN A 452 -12.73 9.40 40.34
C ASN A 452 -13.04 10.49 39.28
N SER A 453 -14.19 10.44 38.61
CA SER A 453 -14.63 11.37 37.56
C SER A 453 -15.75 12.33 37.99
N SER A 454 -16.20 12.29 39.25
CA SER A 454 -17.25 13.16 39.77
C SER A 454 -16.63 14.28 40.63
N ASP A 455 -16.79 15.54 40.21
CA ASP A 455 -16.49 16.72 41.04
C ASP A 455 -17.57 16.93 42.13
N SER A 456 -18.53 16.01 42.30
CA SER A 456 -19.66 16.12 43.23
C SER A 456 -19.32 15.58 44.62
N ALA A 457 -19.89 16.19 45.66
CA ALA A 457 -19.77 15.68 47.02
C ALA A 457 -20.54 14.34 47.16
N PRO A 458 -19.86 13.25 47.58
CA PRO A 458 -20.49 11.93 47.61
C PRO A 458 -21.59 11.84 48.66
N ALA A 459 -22.62 11.05 48.35
CA ALA A 459 -23.69 10.74 49.29
C ALA A 459 -23.11 10.11 50.57
N SER A 460 -23.51 10.64 51.73
CA SER A 460 -22.94 10.19 53.01
C SER A 460 -23.93 10.23 54.17
N VAL A 461 -23.74 9.32 55.13
CA VAL A 461 -24.40 9.33 56.44
C VAL A 461 -23.35 9.62 57.50
N ILE A 462 -23.55 10.68 58.27
CA ILE A 462 -22.59 11.20 59.25
C ILE A 462 -23.23 11.14 60.64
N VAL A 463 -22.47 10.70 61.64
CA VAL A 463 -22.89 10.74 63.06
C VAL A 463 -22.02 11.75 63.80
N ASN A 464 -22.65 12.81 64.30
CA ASN A 464 -22.04 13.81 65.17
C ASN A 464 -22.57 13.66 66.59
N ILE A 465 -21.70 13.92 67.58
CA ILE A 465 -22.07 13.94 69.00
C ILE A 465 -21.62 15.24 69.64
N GLU A 466 -22.57 15.95 70.26
CA GLU A 466 -22.31 17.18 70.98
C GLU A 466 -22.54 16.99 72.48
N PHE A 467 -21.61 17.45 73.32
CA PHE A 467 -21.75 17.43 74.78
C PHE A 467 -22.22 18.80 75.29
N TRP A 468 -23.25 18.80 76.13
CA TRP A 468 -23.80 20.00 76.75
C TRP A 468 -23.56 20.00 78.27
N LYS A 469 -22.82 21.00 78.76
CA LYS A 469 -22.47 21.11 80.19
C LYS A 469 -23.68 21.31 81.11
N SER A 470 -24.72 21.96 80.61
CA SER A 470 -26.00 22.14 81.29
C SER A 470 -27.07 21.33 80.57
N PRO A 471 -27.97 20.61 81.28
CA PRO A 471 -29.04 19.85 80.65
C PRO A 471 -29.89 20.75 79.74
N ILE A 472 -30.11 20.30 78.51
CA ILE A 472 -30.97 20.96 77.51
C ILE A 472 -32.12 20.01 77.17
N THR A 473 -33.31 20.54 76.89
CA THR A 473 -34.43 19.71 76.40
C THR A 473 -34.34 19.50 74.89
N LEU A 474 -34.97 18.44 74.37
CA LEU A 474 -35.01 18.20 72.92
C LEU A 474 -35.68 19.36 72.17
N GLU A 475 -36.71 19.97 72.76
CA GLU A 475 -37.42 21.12 72.20
C GLU A 475 -36.54 22.37 72.17
N GLU A 476 -35.86 22.69 73.28
CA GLU A 476 -34.95 23.85 73.36
C GLU A 476 -33.76 23.70 72.40
N TYR A 477 -33.19 22.49 72.27
CA TYR A 477 -32.15 22.21 71.29
C TYR A 477 -32.68 22.37 69.86
N THR A 478 -33.87 21.83 69.59
CA THR A 478 -34.52 21.92 68.28
C THR A 478 -34.76 23.38 67.88
N GLU A 479 -35.30 24.21 68.76
CA GLU A 479 -35.56 25.62 68.50
C GLU A 479 -34.25 26.38 68.19
N LYS A 480 -33.20 26.17 69.01
CA LYS A 480 -31.88 26.77 68.80
C LYS A 480 -31.25 26.35 67.47
N THR A 481 -31.27 25.06 67.16
CA THR A 481 -30.65 24.50 65.96
C THR A 481 -31.41 24.92 64.70
N VAL A 482 -32.74 24.82 64.69
CA VAL A 482 -33.56 25.26 63.54
C VAL A 482 -33.41 26.76 63.30
N THR A 483 -33.37 27.57 64.37
CA THR A 483 -33.13 29.02 64.25
C THR A 483 -31.76 29.31 63.63
N LYS A 484 -30.71 28.63 64.10
CA LYS A 484 -29.36 28.79 63.57
C LYS A 484 -29.29 28.41 62.08
N ILE A 485 -29.82 27.25 61.70
CA ILE A 485 -29.79 26.80 60.31
C ILE A 485 -30.62 27.76 59.44
N SER A 486 -31.80 28.17 59.90
CA SER A 486 -32.67 29.09 59.13
C SER A 486 -32.03 30.45 58.86
N GLN A 487 -31.11 30.92 59.72
CA GLN A 487 -30.35 32.16 59.50
C GLN A 487 -29.29 32.02 58.39
N GLU A 488 -28.80 30.81 58.16
CA GLU A 488 -27.76 30.50 57.17
C GLU A 488 -28.34 30.09 55.80
N LEU A 489 -29.65 29.80 55.73
CA LEU A 489 -30.35 29.41 54.51
C LEU A 489 -30.88 30.61 53.71
N THR A 490 -30.87 30.47 52.38
CA THR A 490 -31.19 31.56 51.45
C THR A 490 -32.62 31.54 50.90
N SER A 491 -33.39 30.44 51.04
CA SER A 491 -34.72 30.37 50.39
C SER A 491 -35.81 29.50 51.03
N ASP A 492 -35.53 28.55 51.93
CA ASP A 492 -36.55 27.60 52.43
C ASP A 492 -36.78 27.67 53.95
N SER A 493 -38.06 27.67 54.37
CA SER A 493 -38.45 27.54 55.77
C SER A 493 -38.34 26.08 56.23
N ILE A 494 -37.54 25.82 57.27
CA ILE A 494 -37.42 24.49 57.86
C ILE A 494 -38.60 24.21 58.79
N THR A 495 -39.26 23.07 58.59
CA THR A 495 -40.28 22.57 59.52
C THR A 495 -39.75 21.34 60.27
N PRO A 496 -39.50 21.42 61.60
CA PRO A 496 -39.14 20.26 62.40
C PRO A 496 -40.32 19.28 62.52
N VAL A 497 -40.03 17.99 62.39
CA VAL A 497 -41.01 16.90 62.47
C VAL A 497 -40.60 15.92 63.56
N SER A 498 -41.54 15.52 64.42
CA SER A 498 -41.30 14.48 65.43
C SER A 498 -40.95 13.14 64.75
N SER A 499 -39.97 12.43 65.31
CA SER A 499 -39.42 11.18 64.80
C SER A 499 -38.94 10.30 65.96
N ASN A 500 -38.40 9.12 65.63
CA ASN A 500 -37.68 8.27 66.56
C ASN A 500 -36.23 8.08 66.09
N LEU A 501 -35.29 7.96 67.03
CA LEU A 501 -33.92 7.56 66.76
C LEU A 501 -33.41 6.72 67.94
N ALA A 502 -32.94 5.50 67.67
CA ALA A 502 -32.53 4.53 68.70
C ALA A 502 -33.58 4.29 69.83
N GLY A 503 -34.87 4.34 69.51
CA GLY A 503 -35.95 4.14 70.48
C GLY A 503 -36.28 5.37 71.33
N LEU A 504 -35.55 6.47 71.19
CA LEU A 504 -35.82 7.75 71.86
C LEU A 504 -36.61 8.72 70.97
N GLU A 505 -37.29 9.67 71.60
CA GLU A 505 -37.89 10.80 70.90
C GLU A 505 -36.81 11.60 70.17
N ALA A 506 -37.07 11.93 68.91
CA ALA A 506 -36.13 12.62 68.05
C ALA A 506 -36.84 13.67 67.20
N THR A 507 -36.08 14.65 66.71
CA THR A 507 -36.55 15.60 65.70
C THR A 507 -35.89 15.29 64.38
N LYS A 508 -36.67 15.33 63.30
CA LYS A 508 -36.21 15.24 61.91
C LYS A 508 -36.41 16.58 61.20
N ILE A 509 -35.40 17.02 60.45
CA ILE A 509 -35.51 18.11 59.48
C ILE A 509 -34.95 17.69 58.12
N VAL A 510 -35.44 18.35 57.06
CA VAL A 510 -34.93 18.22 55.70
C VAL A 510 -34.79 19.61 55.10
N TYR A 511 -33.65 19.92 54.50
CA TYR A 511 -33.39 21.22 53.90
C TYR A 511 -32.29 21.13 52.82
N THR A 512 -32.15 22.18 52.01
CA THR A 512 -31.09 22.31 51.01
C THR A 512 -30.16 23.47 51.38
N GLN A 513 -28.88 23.37 51.04
CA GLN A 513 -27.91 24.46 51.22
C GLN A 513 -26.87 24.47 50.10
N GLN A 514 -26.26 25.63 49.87
CA GLN A 514 -25.16 25.80 48.92
C GLN A 514 -23.82 25.50 49.62
N GLN A 515 -23.06 24.54 49.11
CA GLN A 515 -21.72 24.21 49.59
C GLN A 515 -20.76 24.11 48.40
N GLN A 516 -19.68 24.91 48.40
CA GLN A 516 -18.62 24.90 47.37
C GLN A 516 -19.16 24.90 45.92
N ASN A 517 -20.16 25.76 45.63
CA ASN A 517 -20.78 25.92 44.31
C ASN A 517 -21.72 24.78 43.88
N GLN A 518 -22.14 23.91 44.81
CA GLN A 518 -23.11 22.84 44.61
C GLN A 518 -24.27 22.94 45.59
N GLU A 519 -25.47 22.58 45.13
CA GLU A 519 -26.65 22.48 45.99
C GLU A 519 -26.77 21.07 46.57
N ILE A 520 -26.66 20.97 47.89
CA ILE A 520 -26.79 19.70 48.61
C ILE A 520 -28.06 19.68 49.43
N LYS A 521 -28.68 18.50 49.53
CA LYS A 521 -29.86 18.24 50.34
C LYS A 521 -29.47 17.40 51.56
N LEU A 522 -29.92 17.83 52.72
CA LEU A 522 -29.64 17.20 54.00
C LEU A 522 -30.94 16.72 54.65
N LYS A 523 -30.88 15.55 55.28
CA LYS A 523 -31.90 15.02 56.18
C LYS A 523 -31.23 14.67 57.49
N GLN A 524 -31.59 15.40 58.54
CA GLN A 524 -30.98 15.27 59.86
C GLN A 524 -31.98 14.72 60.86
N PHE A 525 -31.50 13.85 61.73
CA PHE A 525 -32.20 13.34 62.90
C PHE A 525 -31.36 13.67 64.12
N TRP A 526 -31.97 14.17 65.20
CA TRP A 526 -31.26 14.25 66.48
C TRP A 526 -32.11 13.82 67.66
N THR A 527 -31.45 13.22 68.65
CA THR A 527 -32.00 12.82 69.94
C THR A 527 -31.02 13.13 71.08
N LEU A 528 -31.49 13.08 72.31
CA LEU A 528 -30.73 13.42 73.51
C LEU A 528 -30.66 12.23 74.48
N LYS A 529 -29.45 11.92 74.94
CA LYS A 529 -29.19 10.90 75.97
C LYS A 529 -27.99 11.32 76.82
N ASP A 530 -28.15 11.33 78.15
CA ASP A 530 -27.08 11.63 79.13
C ASP A 530 -26.25 12.90 78.80
N ASN A 531 -26.93 14.04 78.59
CA ASN A 531 -26.35 15.34 78.20
C ASN A 531 -25.58 15.36 76.87
N HIS A 532 -25.74 14.32 76.05
CA HIS A 532 -25.19 14.28 74.70
C HIS A 532 -26.31 14.33 73.66
N VAL A 533 -26.12 15.17 72.65
CA VAL A 533 -26.99 15.22 71.47
C VAL A 533 -26.35 14.39 70.38
N TYR A 534 -27.11 13.40 69.89
CA TYR A 534 -26.70 12.50 68.81
C TYR A 534 -27.37 12.98 67.54
N ILE A 535 -26.58 13.36 66.53
CA ILE A 535 -27.07 13.93 65.27
C ILE A 535 -26.66 12.99 64.15
N VAL A 536 -27.62 12.38 63.47
CA VAL A 536 -27.40 11.53 62.30
C VAL A 536 -27.88 12.27 61.06
N THR A 537 -26.94 12.56 60.16
CA THR A 537 -27.18 13.37 58.95
C THR A 537 -26.99 12.52 57.72
N TYR A 538 -28.02 12.38 56.89
CA TYR A 538 -27.86 11.98 55.50
C TYR A 538 -27.72 13.22 54.62
N GLN A 539 -26.69 13.27 53.78
CA GLN A 539 -26.49 14.33 52.81
C GLN A 539 -26.12 13.78 51.42
N ALA A 540 -26.61 14.43 50.38
CA ALA A 540 -26.26 14.14 48.98
C ALA A 540 -26.58 15.34 48.09
N GLU A 541 -26.07 15.36 46.87
CA GLU A 541 -26.51 16.31 45.83
C GLU A 541 -28.02 16.18 45.59
N VAL A 542 -28.72 17.30 45.35
CA VAL A 542 -30.19 17.31 45.18
C VAL A 542 -30.65 16.31 44.11
N ALA A 543 -29.94 16.22 42.98
CA ALA A 543 -30.26 15.31 41.88
C ALA A 543 -30.14 13.82 42.23
N ARG A 544 -29.35 13.48 43.26
CA ARG A 544 -29.04 12.10 43.65
C ARG A 544 -29.56 11.72 45.02
N PHE A 545 -30.22 12.64 45.71
CA PHE A 545 -30.74 12.41 47.06
C PHE A 545 -31.68 11.20 47.13
N SER A 546 -32.57 11.01 46.16
CA SER A 546 -33.47 9.85 46.14
C SER A 546 -32.80 8.53 45.78
N GLU A 547 -31.59 8.54 45.19
CA GLU A 547 -30.85 7.34 44.78
C GLU A 547 -30.45 6.48 45.99
N PHE A 548 -30.02 7.13 47.08
CA PHE A 548 -29.51 6.47 48.29
C PHE A 548 -30.39 6.69 49.51
N GLU A 549 -31.52 7.40 49.38
CA GLU A 549 -32.39 7.76 50.52
C GLU A 549 -32.87 6.53 51.31
N GLU A 550 -33.26 5.46 50.61
CA GLU A 550 -33.75 4.23 51.25
C GLU A 550 -32.62 3.50 52.02
N VAL A 551 -31.42 3.44 51.44
CA VAL A 551 -30.24 2.82 52.06
C VAL A 551 -29.77 3.65 53.25
N ALA A 552 -29.73 4.97 53.11
CA ALA A 552 -29.41 5.88 54.19
C ALA A 552 -30.41 5.75 55.35
N GLN A 553 -31.71 5.60 55.05
CA GLN A 553 -32.72 5.36 56.08
C GLN A 553 -32.46 4.04 56.83
N LYS A 554 -32.09 2.95 56.13
CA LYS A 554 -31.69 1.68 56.78
C LYS A 554 -30.48 1.85 57.70
N ILE A 555 -29.49 2.66 57.32
CA ILE A 555 -28.33 2.99 58.17
C ILE A 555 -28.80 3.72 59.42
N ILE A 556 -29.61 4.76 59.27
CA ILE A 556 -30.17 5.57 60.37
C ILE A 556 -31.00 4.71 61.32
N ASP A 557 -31.88 3.86 60.79
CA ASP A 557 -32.76 2.98 61.57
C ASP A 557 -31.97 1.89 62.32
N SER A 558 -30.75 1.56 61.87
CA SER A 558 -29.86 0.63 62.55
C SER A 558 -29.12 1.24 63.74
N PHE A 559 -29.16 2.57 63.89
CA PHE A 559 -28.56 3.28 65.02
C PHE A 559 -29.29 2.91 66.31
N THR A 560 -28.57 2.30 67.25
CA THR A 560 -29.12 1.83 68.52
C THR A 560 -28.14 2.09 69.65
N PHE A 561 -28.67 2.40 70.84
CA PHE A 561 -27.92 2.31 72.07
C PHE A 561 -27.89 0.85 72.54
N ASP A 562 -26.80 0.46 73.19
CA ASP A 562 -26.74 -0.81 73.92
C ASP A 562 -27.55 -0.74 75.22
#